data_AF-H0HMD5-F1
#
_entry.id   AF-H0HMD5-F1
#
_cell.length_a   1.000
_cell.length_b   1.000
_cell.length_c   1.000
_cell.angle_alpha   90.00
_cell.angle_beta   90.00
_cell.angle_gamma   90.00
#
_symmetry.space_group_name_H-M   'P 1'
#
loop_
_entity.id
_entity.type
_entity.pdbx_description
1 polymer ?
#
loop_
_entity_poly.entity_id
_entity_poly.type
_entity_poly.pdbx_seq_one_letter_code
_entity_poly.pdbx_strand_id
1 'polypeptide(L)' 'KSVGLNGAIVEVPITQQHIADTLGLSLVHTNKTIRKLMDRKLILWRDGGCEILDLEGLKSLARWEGLGETLRPLV' A
#
# COMPACT_ATOMS: atom_id res chain seq x y z
N LYS A 1 -6.32 13.27 -14.20
CA LYS A 1 -4.85 13.20 -14.32
C LYS A 1 -4.40 11.88 -13.72
N SER A 2 -4.22 10.85 -14.54
CA SER A 2 -3.46 9.66 -14.17
C SER A 2 -2.02 10.11 -13.98
N VAL A 3 -1.49 10.02 -12.77
CA VAL A 3 -0.04 10.15 -12.57
C VAL A 3 0.53 8.83 -13.08
N GLY A 4 1.09 8.88 -14.29
CA GLY A 4 1.70 7.72 -14.93
C GLY A 4 2.86 7.20 -14.09
N LEU A 5 2.72 5.98 -13.58
CA LEU A 5 3.83 5.19 -13.07
C LEU A 5 4.49 4.51 -14.26
N ASN A 6 5.24 5.28 -15.05
CA ASN A 6 6.14 4.75 -16.05
C ASN A 6 7.34 4.11 -15.33
N GLY A 7 7.17 2.88 -14.83
CA GLY A 7 8.24 2.06 -14.27
C GLY A 7 8.93 2.58 -13.00
N ALA A 8 8.42 3.67 -12.41
CA ALA A 8 8.96 4.21 -11.17
C ALA A 8 8.42 3.43 -9.97
N ILE A 9 9.34 3.07 -9.08
CA ILE A 9 9.05 2.51 -7.77
C ILE A 9 8.12 3.47 -7.01
N VAL A 10 6.97 2.98 -6.54
CA VAL A 10 6.08 3.77 -5.68
C VAL A 10 6.58 3.67 -4.25
N GLU A 11 7.21 4.73 -3.78
CA GLU A 11 7.56 4.88 -2.37
C GLU A 11 6.49 5.67 -1.62
N VAL A 12 6.01 5.10 -0.53
CA VAL A 12 5.03 5.70 0.37
C VAL A 12 5.72 5.95 1.71
N PRO A 13 6.00 7.21 2.09
CA PRO A 13 6.69 7.54 3.33
C PRO A 13 5.75 7.40 4.54
N ILE A 14 5.51 6.15 4.95
CA ILE A 14 4.66 5.80 6.11
C ILE A 14 5.38 4.82 7.02
N THR A 15 5.12 4.93 8.33
CA THR A 15 5.65 4.01 9.33
C THR A 15 4.64 2.91 9.65
N GLN A 16 5.11 1.83 10.28
CA GLN A 16 4.22 0.76 10.77
C GLN A 16 3.30 1.28 11.88
N GLN A 17 3.76 2.27 12.65
CA GLN A 17 2.96 2.98 13.65
C GLN A 17 1.80 3.76 13.00
N HIS A 18 2.06 4.51 11.91
CA HIS A 18 1.00 5.20 11.18
C HIS A 18 -0.09 4.23 10.70
N ILE A 19 0.29 3.06 10.18
CA ILE A 19 -0.68 2.03 9.77
C ILE A 19 -1.46 1.49 10.98
N ALA A 20 -0.75 1.17 12.06
CA ALA A 20 -1.36 0.67 13.29
C ALA A 20 -2.42 1.65 13.83
N ASP A 21 -2.06 2.92 13.94
CA ASP A 21 -2.94 3.99 14.45
C ASP A 21 -4.13 4.23 13.53
N THR A 22 -3.91 4.26 12.21
CA THR A 22 -4.98 4.51 11.22
C THR A 22 -6.00 3.38 11.18
N LEU A 23 -5.55 2.13 11.34
CA LEU A 23 -6.42 0.95 11.28
C LEU A 23 -6.95 0.51 12.66
N GLY A 24 -6.54 1.19 13.74
CA GLY A 24 -6.89 0.77 15.11
C GLY A 24 -6.33 -0.61 15.48
N LEU A 25 -5.23 -1.02 14.86
CA LEU A 25 -4.56 -2.30 15.11
C LEU A 25 -3.39 -2.09 16.06
N SER A 26 -3.09 -3.08 16.90
CA SER A 26 -1.86 -3.02 17.70
C SER A 26 -0.62 -3.10 16.79
N LEU A 27 0.44 -2.37 17.15
CA LEU A 27 1.71 -2.37 16.42
C LEU A 27 2.26 -3.79 16.16
N VAL A 28 2.23 -4.69 17.15
CA VAL A 28 2.76 -6.06 16.99
C VAL A 28 2.02 -6.88 15.92
N HIS A 29 0.70 -6.72 15.80
CA HIS A 29 -0.11 -7.37 14.77
C HIS A 29 0.08 -6.72 13.39
N THR A 30 0.26 -5.40 13.35
CA THR A 30 0.61 -4.65 12.13
C THR A 30 1.95 -5.13 11.59
N ASN A 31 2.99 -5.21 12.43
CA ASN A 31 4.32 -5.68 12.05
C ASN A 31 4.28 -7.11 11.51
N LYS A 32 3.52 -8.01 12.16
CA LYS A 32 3.32 -9.39 11.69
C LYS A 32 2.68 -9.44 10.31
N THR A 33 1.73 -8.55 10.04
CA THR A 33 1.05 -8.46 8.73
C THR A 33 1.99 -7.92 7.66
N ILE A 34 2.73 -6.85 7.95
CA ILE A 34 3.72 -6.27 7.04
C ILE A 34 4.80 -7.30 6.68
N ARG A 35 5.30 -8.07 7.66
CA ARG A 35 6.21 -9.20 7.39
C ARG A 35 5.64 -10.21 6.39
N LYS A 36 4.38 -10.61 6.54
CA LYS A 36 3.74 -11.52 5.58
C LYS A 36 3.65 -10.93 4.16
N LEU A 37 3.45 -9.62 4.04
CA LEU A 37 3.44 -8.94 2.73
C LEU A 37 4.85 -8.91 2.12
N MET A 38 5.88 -8.68 2.93
CA MET A 38 7.29 -8.76 2.50
C MET A 38 7.70 -10.19 2.10
N ASP A 39 7.31 -11.21 2.89
CA ASP A 39 7.60 -12.62 2.58
C ASP A 39 6.99 -13.05 1.25
N ARG A 40 5.84 -12.46 0.89
CA ARG A 40 5.16 -12.65 -0.41
C ARG A 40 5.73 -11.78 -1.53
N LYS A 41 6.75 -10.95 -1.25
CA LYS A 41 7.35 -10.00 -2.18
C LYS A 41 6.37 -8.99 -2.78
N LEU A 42 5.32 -8.64 -2.04
CA LEU A 42 4.32 -7.65 -2.46
C LEU A 42 4.78 -6.22 -2.17
N ILE A 43 5.52 -6.06 -1.08
CA ILE A 43 6.11 -4.79 -0.63
C ILE A 43 7.55 -4.99 -0.18
N LEU A 44 8.29 -3.90 -0.16
CA LEU A 44 9.58 -3.77 0.48
C LEU A 44 9.45 -2.71 1.58
N TRP A 45 9.93 -3.05 2.78
CA TRP A 45 9.94 -2.12 3.91
C TRP A 45 11.38 -1.78 4.28
N ARG A 46 11.77 -0.50 4.20
CA ARG A 46 13.10 0.00 4.54
C ARG A 46 12.99 1.26 5.42
N ASP A 47 14.11 1.72 5.96
CA ASP A 47 14.18 3.05 6.56
C ASP A 47 13.82 4.09 5.50
N GLY A 48 12.70 4.78 5.69
CA GLY A 48 12.13 5.73 4.73
C GLY A 48 10.67 5.48 4.38
N GLY A 49 10.21 4.22 4.40
CA GLY A 49 8.80 3.91 4.15
C GLY A 49 8.53 2.53 3.53
N CYS A 50 7.38 2.47 2.85
CA CYS A 50 6.89 1.29 2.15
C CYS A 50 7.07 1.48 0.64
N GLU A 51 7.75 0.54 0.01
CA GLU A 51 7.88 0.44 -1.44
C GLU A 51 6.93 -0.65 -1.97
N ILE A 52 6.13 -0.32 -2.99
CA ILE A 52 5.24 -1.28 -3.65
C ILE A 52 6.00 -2.02 -4.75
N LEU A 53 6.17 -3.33 -4.58
CA LEU A 53 6.82 -4.20 -5.56
C LEU A 53 5.82 -4.80 -6.56
N ASP A 54 4.62 -5.17 -6.07
CA ASP A 54 3.56 -5.78 -6.87
C ASP A 54 2.20 -5.17 -6.49
N LEU A 55 1.80 -4.16 -7.26
CA LEU A 55 0.53 -3.47 -7.05
C LEU A 55 -0.67 -4.38 -7.34
N GLU A 56 -0.59 -5.23 -8.37
CA GLU A 56 -1.70 -6.11 -8.77
C GLU A 56 -1.89 -7.25 -7.76
N GLY A 57 -0.80 -7.81 -7.24
CA GLY A 57 -0.83 -8.77 -6.14
C GLY A 57 -1.43 -8.16 -4.87
N LEU A 58 -1.10 -6.91 -4.53
CA LEU A 58 -1.71 -6.19 -3.40
C LEU A 58 -3.21 -5.96 -3.61
N LYS A 59 -3.63 -5.54 -4.81
CA LYS A 59 -5.05 -5.36 -5.16
C LYS A 59 -5.83 -6.67 -5.01
N SER A 60 -5.32 -7.75 -5.59
CA SER A 60 -5.95 -9.07 -5.49
C SER A 60 -6.07 -9.54 -4.03
N LEU A 61 -5.00 -9.37 -3.23
CA LEU A 61 -5.02 -9.71 -1.81
C LEU A 61 -6.04 -8.88 -1.02
N ALA A 62 -6.12 -7.58 -1.29
CA ALA A 62 -7.07 -6.67 -0.67
C ALA A 62 -8.51 -6.83 -1.22
N ARG A 63 -8.70 -7.62 -2.28
CA ARG A 63 -9.94 -7.69 -3.07
C ARG A 63 -10.41 -6.29 -3.49
N TRP A 64 -9.44 -5.45 -3.88
CA TRP A 64 -9.67 -4.07 -4.24
C TRP A 64 -9.57 -3.89 -5.75
N GLU A 65 -10.65 -3.42 -6.36
CA GLU A 65 -10.75 -3.22 -7.82
C GLU A 65 -10.18 -1.87 -8.28
N GLY A 66 -9.68 -1.06 -7.35
CA GLY A 66 -9.19 0.29 -7.62
C GLY A 66 -10.20 1.37 -7.28
N LEU A 67 -9.81 2.62 -7.55
CA LEU A 67 -10.76 3.74 -7.57
C LEU A 67 -11.52 3.63 -8.89
N GLY A 68 -12.81 3.29 -8.83
CA GLY A 68 -13.65 3.26 -10.03
C GLY A 68 -13.57 4.60 -10.78
N GLU A 69 -13.71 4.56 -12.10
CA GLU A 69 -13.76 5.76 -12.94
C GLU A 69 -15.08 6.51 -12.72
N THR A 70 -15.27 7.11 -11.55
CA THR A 70 -16.28 8.15 -11.41
C THR A 70 -15.64 9.45 -11.88
N LEU A 71 -16.03 9.91 -13.08
CA LEU A 71 -15.87 11.32 -13.43
C LEU A 71 -16.49 12.11 -12.28
N ARG A 72 -15.64 12.73 -11.44
CA ARG A 72 -16.14 13.61 -10.38
C ARG A 72 -17.07 14.61 -11.08
N PRO A 73 -18.36 14.67 -10.71
CA PRO A 73 -19.26 15.65 -11.29
C PRO A 73 -18.62 17.02 -11.16
N LEU A 74 -18.53 17.73 -12.27
CA LEU A 74 -18.13 19.14 -12.29
C LEU A 74 -19.31 19.91 -11.71
N VAL A 75 -19.48 19.87 -10.39
CA VAL A 75 -20.31 20.82 -9.66
C VAL A 75 -19.42 21.94 -9.13
#